data_AF-A0A8T4Y4Q5-F1
#
_entry.id   AF-A0A8T4Y4Q5-F1
#
_cell.length_a   1.000
_cell.length_b   1.000
_cell.length_c   1.000
_cell.angle_alpha   90.00
_cell.angle_beta   90.00
_cell.angle_gamma   90.00
#
_symmetry.space_group_name_H-M   'P 1'
#
loop_
_entity.id
_entity.type
_entity.pdbx_description
1 polymer ?
#
loop_
_entity_poly.entity_id
_entity_poly.type
_entity_poly.pdbx_seq_one_letter_code
_entity_poly.pdbx_strand_id
1 'polypeptide(L)'
;MESKINVKILRNAKVAMVPFTDYFQGFEKVDAVKRIFGDKTDEALKNLKIEFSGRRGYMGVSNIDGHLIVSAEYLNNGDIVDIYLDVIHELTHVKQFMDGKDLFDRRYNYVTNPTEVEAHRNAVEEARRLGLSDERICNYLQTEWISDEDLMILAKALNVKCKST
;
A
#
# COMPACT_ATOMS: atom_id res chain seq x y z
N MET A 1 9.16 -16.84 -4.18
CA MET A 1 8.61 -15.61 -3.58
C MET A 1 7.19 -15.38 -4.08
N GLU A 2 6.94 -15.45 -5.39
CA GLU A 2 5.59 -15.49 -5.98
C GLU A 2 4.68 -16.57 -5.35
N SER A 3 5.24 -17.72 -4.97
CA SER A 3 4.51 -18.84 -4.36
C SER A 3 3.85 -18.56 -2.99
N LYS A 4 4.10 -17.39 -2.37
CA LYS A 4 3.47 -16.99 -1.09
C LYS A 4 2.40 -15.91 -1.22
N ILE A 5 2.29 -15.30 -2.40
CA ILE A 5 1.28 -14.29 -2.71
C ILE A 5 0.08 -15.03 -3.32
N ASN A 6 -0.91 -15.35 -2.48
CA ASN A 6 -2.12 -16.08 -2.86
C ASN A 6 -3.24 -15.14 -3.32
N VAL A 7 -2.87 -14.09 -4.07
CA VAL A 7 -3.80 -13.16 -4.70
C VAL A 7 -3.50 -13.09 -6.19
N LYS A 8 -4.49 -12.64 -6.97
CA LYS A 8 -4.31 -12.38 -8.40
C LYS A 8 -4.42 -10.89 -8.64
N ILE A 9 -3.35 -10.32 -9.19
CA ILE A 9 -3.29 -8.92 -9.60
C ILE A 9 -3.31 -8.90 -11.12
N LEU A 10 -4.41 -8.41 -11.70
CA LEU A 10 -4.52 -8.29 -13.15
C LEU A 10 -3.68 -7.11 -13.65
N ARG A 11 -2.97 -7.36 -14.75
CA ARG A 11 -2.19 -6.36 -15.49
C ARG A 11 -2.99 -5.90 -16.71
N ASN A 12 -2.42 -4.99 -17.49
CA ASN A 12 -3.02 -4.32 -18.66
C ASN A 12 -4.18 -3.37 -18.28
N ALA A 13 -4.01 -2.63 -17.19
CA ALA A 13 -4.94 -1.58 -16.82
C ALA A 13 -4.97 -0.47 -17.89
N LYS A 14 -6.18 0.00 -18.17
CA LYS A 14 -6.47 1.17 -19.01
C LYS A 14 -7.05 2.25 -18.11
N VAL A 15 -6.92 3.50 -18.53
CA VAL A 15 -7.53 4.65 -17.82
C VAL A 15 -9.04 4.45 -17.74
N ALA A 16 -9.53 4.18 -16.52
CA ALA A 16 -10.91 3.81 -16.24
C ALA A 16 -11.16 3.84 -14.73
N MET A 17 -12.44 3.91 -14.36
CA MET A 17 -12.88 3.63 -12.99
C MET A 17 -13.56 2.26 -12.95
N VAL A 18 -13.07 1.38 -12.08
CA VAL A 18 -13.52 -0.03 -11.99
C VAL A 18 -13.63 -0.50 -10.54
N PRO A 19 -14.41 -1.56 -10.26
CA PRO A 19 -14.39 -2.22 -8.95
C PRO A 19 -12.99 -2.73 -8.56
N PHE A 20 -12.66 -2.67 -7.27
CA PHE A 20 -11.39 -3.19 -6.74
C PHE A 20 -11.16 -4.66 -7.08
N THR A 21 -12.21 -5.47 -6.88
CA THR A 21 -12.18 -6.92 -7.09
C THR A 21 -12.00 -7.34 -8.55
N ASP A 22 -12.15 -6.43 -9.50
CA ASP A 22 -11.91 -6.75 -10.92
C ASP A 22 -10.41 -6.91 -11.20
N TYR A 23 -9.55 -6.17 -10.49
CA TYR A 23 -8.10 -6.18 -10.69
C TYR A 23 -7.32 -6.81 -9.54
N PHE A 24 -7.81 -6.70 -8.30
CA PHE A 24 -7.14 -7.20 -7.11
C PHE A 24 -8.01 -8.30 -6.45
N GLN A 25 -7.77 -9.55 -6.82
CA GLN A 25 -8.61 -10.70 -6.44
C GLN A 25 -7.95 -11.50 -5.32
N GLY A 26 -8.71 -11.86 -4.28
CA GLY A 26 -8.24 -12.69 -3.17
C GLY A 26 -7.71 -11.90 -1.98
N PHE A 27 -7.66 -10.56 -2.05
CA PHE A 27 -7.21 -9.72 -0.95
C PHE A 27 -8.11 -9.83 0.29
N GLU A 28 -9.38 -10.22 0.13
CA GLU A 28 -10.29 -10.50 1.24
C GLU A 28 -9.83 -11.65 2.14
N LYS A 29 -8.96 -12.52 1.61
CA LYS A 29 -8.40 -13.68 2.32
C LYS A 29 -7.06 -13.39 2.97
N VAL A 30 -6.44 -12.24 2.68
CA VAL A 30 -5.13 -11.86 3.19
C VAL A 30 -5.26 -11.42 4.65
N ASP A 31 -4.49 -12.04 5.55
CA ASP A 31 -4.58 -11.76 6.98
C ASP A 31 -4.24 -10.29 7.33
N ALA A 32 -3.30 -9.68 6.62
CA ALA A 32 -3.01 -8.24 6.78
C ALA A 32 -4.24 -7.37 6.48
N VAL A 33 -4.99 -7.68 5.42
CA VAL A 33 -6.21 -6.95 5.03
C VAL A 33 -7.36 -7.21 6.01
N LYS A 34 -7.48 -8.44 6.51
CA LYS A 34 -8.43 -8.77 7.59
C LYS A 34 -8.15 -8.00 8.87
N ARG A 35 -6.87 -7.79 9.22
CA ARG A 35 -6.51 -6.96 10.38
C ARG A 35 -6.88 -5.48 10.21
N ILE A 36 -6.85 -4.97 8.98
CA ILE A 36 -7.22 -3.57 8.67
C ILE A 36 -8.74 -3.35 8.82
N PHE A 37 -9.57 -4.20 8.22
CA PHE A 37 -11.02 -3.99 8.15
C PHE A 37 -11.86 -4.85 9.12
N GLY A 38 -11.27 -5.88 9.72
CA GLY A 38 -11.97 -6.83 10.58
C GLY A 38 -13.10 -7.58 9.85
N ASP A 39 -14.24 -7.74 10.52
CA ASP A 39 -15.40 -8.44 9.96
C ASP A 39 -16.01 -7.74 8.73
N LYS A 40 -15.59 -6.50 8.44
CA LYS A 40 -16.05 -5.73 7.29
C LYS A 40 -15.16 -5.87 6.05
N THR A 41 -14.13 -6.72 6.07
CA THR A 41 -13.19 -6.86 4.94
C THR A 41 -13.89 -7.12 3.62
N ASP A 42 -14.76 -8.12 3.54
CA ASP A 42 -15.46 -8.46 2.29
C ASP A 42 -16.32 -7.31 1.78
N GLU A 43 -17.06 -6.65 2.67
CA GLU A 43 -17.92 -5.50 2.35
C GLU A 43 -17.09 -4.31 1.86
N ALA A 44 -16.00 -3.99 2.55
CA ALA A 44 -15.12 -2.86 2.21
C ALA A 44 -14.51 -3.05 0.82
N LEU A 45 -13.92 -4.22 0.54
CA LEU A 45 -13.28 -4.48 -0.75
C LEU A 45 -14.27 -4.57 -1.91
N LYS A 46 -15.47 -5.13 -1.67
CA LYS A 46 -16.52 -5.22 -2.69
C LYS A 46 -17.04 -3.85 -3.12
N ASN A 47 -17.07 -2.88 -2.21
CA ASN A 47 -17.57 -1.53 -2.47
C ASN A 47 -16.47 -0.55 -2.90
N LEU A 48 -15.19 -0.91 -2.72
CA LEU A 48 -14.05 -0.08 -3.12
C LEU A 48 -13.93 -0.01 -4.65
N LYS A 49 -13.66 1.20 -5.14
CA LYS A 49 -13.34 1.47 -6.55
C LYS A 49 -11.86 1.78 -6.73
N ILE A 50 -11.38 1.53 -7.94
CA ILE A 50 -10.07 1.94 -8.42
C ILE A 50 -10.28 2.97 -9.53
N GLU A 51 -9.56 4.08 -9.46
CA GLU A 51 -9.32 4.99 -10.59
C GLU A 51 -7.93 4.70 -11.16
N PHE A 52 -7.88 4.14 -12.38
CA PHE A 52 -6.63 4.02 -13.12
C PHE A 52 -6.32 5.33 -13.83
N SER A 53 -5.19 5.94 -13.47
CA SER A 53 -4.72 7.17 -14.12
C SER A 53 -3.65 6.86 -15.18
N GLY A 54 -3.58 7.70 -16.22
CA GLY A 54 -2.53 7.63 -17.25
C GLY A 54 -1.25 8.38 -16.88
N ARG A 55 -1.16 8.89 -15.65
CA ARG A 55 0.01 9.66 -15.17
C ARG A 55 1.06 8.70 -14.60
N ARG A 56 2.33 9.09 -14.71
CA ARG A 56 3.41 8.43 -13.97
C ARG A 56 3.19 8.59 -12.46
N GLY A 57 3.67 7.62 -11.69
CA GLY A 57 3.53 7.58 -10.23
C GLY A 57 3.15 6.19 -9.75
N TYR A 58 2.67 6.10 -8.52
CA TYR A 58 2.41 4.86 -7.81
C TYR A 58 0.91 4.68 -7.54
N MET A 59 0.54 4.40 -6.29
CA MET A 59 -0.82 4.33 -5.80
C MET A 59 -1.09 5.44 -4.80
N GLY A 60 -2.34 5.62 -4.43
CA GLY A 60 -2.78 6.57 -3.41
C GLY A 60 -4.27 6.43 -3.14
N VAL A 61 -4.78 7.15 -2.15
CA VAL A 61 -6.22 7.22 -1.86
C VAL A 61 -6.76 8.63 -2.13
N SER A 62 -7.90 8.69 -2.81
CA SER A 62 -8.67 9.91 -3.01
C SER A 62 -9.13 10.48 -1.67
N ASN A 63 -8.82 11.74 -1.40
CA ASN A 63 -9.30 12.46 -0.22
C ASN A 63 -10.76 12.94 -0.34
N ILE A 64 -11.42 12.69 -1.47
CA ILE A 64 -12.81 13.11 -1.72
C ILE A 64 -13.78 12.03 -1.23
N ASP A 65 -13.50 10.77 -1.56
CA ASP A 65 -14.42 9.65 -1.39
C ASP A 65 -13.73 8.33 -1.04
N GLY A 66 -12.40 8.33 -0.83
CA GLY A 66 -11.65 7.17 -0.36
C GLY A 66 -11.40 6.09 -1.41
N HIS A 67 -11.66 6.34 -2.70
CA HIS A 67 -11.33 5.38 -3.75
C HIS A 67 -9.81 5.27 -3.95
N LEU A 68 -9.35 4.12 -4.45
CA LEU A 68 -7.94 3.86 -4.73
C LEU A 68 -7.55 4.48 -6.07
N ILE A 69 -6.53 5.32 -6.11
CA ILE A 69 -5.96 5.87 -7.35
C ILE A 69 -4.70 5.07 -7.68
N VAL A 70 -4.60 4.55 -8.90
CA VAL A 70 -3.47 3.72 -9.32
C VAL A 70 -2.94 4.19 -10.67
N SER A 71 -1.63 4.40 -10.77
CA SER A 71 -0.95 4.58 -12.06
C SER A 71 -1.08 3.31 -12.90
N ALA A 72 -1.68 3.42 -14.09
CA ALA A 72 -1.80 2.30 -15.00
C ALA A 72 -0.42 1.81 -15.49
N GLU A 73 0.54 2.72 -15.67
CA GLU A 73 1.93 2.36 -16.01
C GLU A 73 2.57 1.52 -14.90
N TYR A 74 2.42 1.94 -13.64
CA TYR A 74 2.97 1.23 -12.49
C TYR A 74 2.32 -0.14 -12.33
N LEU A 75 0.98 -0.22 -12.38
CA LEU A 75 0.31 -1.51 -12.31
C LEU A 75 0.72 -2.43 -13.46
N ASN A 76 1.10 -1.95 -14.63
CA ASN A 76 1.46 -2.82 -15.75
C ASN A 76 2.91 -3.30 -15.70
N ASN A 77 3.83 -2.48 -15.17
CA ASN A 77 5.28 -2.72 -15.29
C ASN A 77 6.01 -2.88 -13.96
N GLY A 78 5.41 -2.48 -12.84
CA GLY A 78 6.02 -2.54 -11.51
C GLY A 78 6.18 -3.96 -10.98
N ASP A 79 7.12 -4.12 -10.04
CA ASP A 79 7.36 -5.38 -9.35
C ASP A 79 6.09 -5.87 -8.65
N ILE A 80 5.76 -7.15 -8.82
CA ILE A 80 4.51 -7.72 -8.31
C ILE A 80 4.44 -7.72 -6.78
N VAL A 81 5.58 -7.83 -6.10
CA VAL A 81 5.65 -7.83 -4.64
C VAL A 81 5.45 -6.40 -4.14
N ASP A 82 6.08 -5.41 -4.76
CA ASP A 82 5.91 -4.01 -4.37
C ASP A 82 4.46 -3.55 -4.56
N ILE A 83 3.85 -3.85 -5.72
CA ILE A 83 2.43 -3.58 -5.97
C ILE A 83 1.53 -4.26 -4.95
N TYR A 84 1.83 -5.50 -4.57
CA TYR A 84 1.07 -6.22 -3.56
C TYR A 84 1.14 -5.54 -2.19
N LEU A 85 2.33 -5.09 -1.78
CA LEU A 85 2.54 -4.38 -0.52
C LEU A 85 1.89 -2.97 -0.54
N ASP A 86 1.97 -2.28 -1.67
CA ASP A 86 1.32 -0.97 -1.87
C ASP A 86 -0.20 -1.09 -1.75
N VAL A 87 -0.82 -2.13 -2.30
CA VAL A 87 -2.26 -2.34 -2.10
C VAL A 87 -2.60 -2.45 -0.61
N ILE A 88 -1.77 -3.11 0.20
CA ILE A 88 -2.00 -3.23 1.65
C ILE A 88 -1.78 -1.90 2.38
N HIS A 89 -0.75 -1.16 1.98
CA HIS A 89 -0.49 0.19 2.46
C HIS A 89 -1.71 1.10 2.18
N GLU A 90 -2.17 1.16 0.93
CA GLU A 90 -3.28 2.02 0.53
C GLU A 90 -4.62 1.57 1.13
N LEU A 91 -4.85 0.26 1.29
CA LEU A 91 -6.04 -0.23 2.00
C LEU A 91 -6.07 0.24 3.47
N THR A 92 -4.90 0.45 4.08
CA THR A 92 -4.82 1.09 5.40
C THR A 92 -5.32 2.54 5.31
N HIS A 93 -4.92 3.29 4.29
CA HIS A 93 -5.43 4.66 4.06
C HIS A 93 -6.93 4.69 3.75
N VAL A 94 -7.45 3.72 2.99
CA VAL A 94 -8.91 3.58 2.79
C VAL A 94 -9.62 3.41 4.13
N LYS A 95 -9.13 2.53 5.00
CA LYS A 95 -9.71 2.36 6.35
C LYS A 95 -9.62 3.64 7.18
N GLN A 96 -8.49 4.30 7.17
CA GLN A 96 -8.28 5.56 7.90
C GLN A 96 -9.23 6.65 7.40
N PHE A 97 -9.46 6.74 6.08
CA PHE A 97 -10.45 7.64 5.49
C PHE A 97 -11.87 7.29 5.94
N MET A 98 -12.24 6.01 5.93
CA MET A 98 -13.54 5.54 6.43
C MET A 98 -13.78 5.89 7.91
N ASP A 99 -12.69 5.98 8.70
CA ASP A 99 -12.72 6.38 10.10
C ASP A 99 -12.68 7.91 10.29
N GLY A 100 -12.63 8.69 9.20
CA GLY A 100 -12.58 10.15 9.24
C GLY A 100 -11.23 10.74 9.64
N LYS A 101 -10.14 9.98 9.51
CA LYS A 101 -8.78 10.51 9.76
C LYS A 101 -8.35 11.45 8.64
N ASP A 102 -7.60 12.48 9.00
CA ASP A 102 -6.93 13.34 8.03
C ASP A 102 -5.67 12.64 7.49
N LEU A 103 -5.73 12.19 6.24
CA LEU A 103 -4.60 11.50 5.58
C LEU A 103 -3.43 12.45 5.30
N PHE A 104 -3.68 13.77 5.21
CA PHE A 104 -2.69 14.76 4.76
C PHE A 104 -2.38 15.80 5.85
N ASP A 105 -2.31 15.36 7.11
CA ASP A 105 -2.01 16.23 8.24
C ASP A 105 -0.60 16.84 8.10
N ARG A 106 -0.56 18.09 7.61
CA ARG A 106 0.68 18.85 7.34
C ARG A 106 1.46 19.22 8.60
N ARG A 107 0.97 18.88 9.80
CA ARG A 107 1.72 19.07 11.06
C ARG A 107 2.87 18.07 11.19
N TYR A 108 2.83 16.98 10.45
CA TYR A 108 3.85 15.92 10.48
C TYR A 108 4.60 15.86 9.14
N ASN A 109 5.88 15.47 9.21
CA ASN A 109 6.61 15.06 8.02
C ASN A 109 6.09 13.70 7.57
N TYR A 110 6.22 13.37 6.28
CA TYR A 110 5.74 12.11 5.70
C TYR A 110 6.13 10.88 6.53
N VAL A 111 7.42 10.72 6.82
CA VAL A 111 7.95 9.55 7.56
C VAL A 111 7.62 9.51 9.05
N THR A 112 7.09 10.60 9.62
CA THR A 112 6.66 10.66 11.02
C THR A 112 5.15 10.83 11.17
N ASN A 113 4.41 10.92 10.05
CA ASN A 113 2.96 11.02 10.07
C ASN A 113 2.36 9.72 10.63
N PRO A 114 1.55 9.76 11.69
CA PRO A 114 0.96 8.56 12.27
C PRO A 114 0.17 7.71 11.27
N THR A 115 -0.49 8.31 10.28
CA THR A 115 -1.24 7.57 9.25
C THR A 115 -0.31 6.79 8.33
N GLU A 116 0.77 7.43 7.88
CA GLU A 116 1.82 6.83 7.04
C GLU A 116 2.57 5.71 7.76
N VAL A 117 2.95 5.94 9.03
CA VAL A 117 3.65 4.93 9.83
C VAL A 117 2.77 3.71 10.06
N GLU A 118 1.46 3.89 10.27
CA GLU A 118 0.50 2.79 10.37
C GLU A 118 0.39 2.00 9.05
N ALA A 119 0.26 2.69 7.91
CA ALA A 119 0.16 2.07 6.59
C ALA A 119 1.41 1.28 6.23
N HIS A 120 2.60 1.87 6.41
CA HIS A 120 3.87 1.16 6.23
C HIS A 120 4.03 -0.02 7.20
N ARG A 121 3.54 0.08 8.44
CA ARG A 121 3.60 -1.04 9.39
C ARG A 121 2.84 -2.26 8.88
N ASN A 122 1.63 -2.07 8.37
CA ASN A 122 0.84 -3.18 7.82
C ASN A 122 1.54 -3.82 6.62
N ALA A 123 2.13 -3.01 5.72
CA ALA A 123 2.91 -3.51 4.59
C ALA A 123 4.18 -4.25 5.04
N VAL A 124 4.96 -3.70 5.97
CA VAL A 124 6.19 -4.32 6.49
C VAL A 124 5.92 -5.64 7.21
N GLU A 125 4.86 -5.72 8.01
CA GLU A 125 4.48 -6.96 8.68
C GLU A 125 4.09 -8.05 7.67
N GLU A 126 3.37 -7.68 6.62
CA GLU A 126 3.08 -8.60 5.53
C GLU A 126 4.34 -9.00 4.77
N ALA A 127 5.25 -8.06 4.52
CA ALA A 127 6.52 -8.34 3.87
C ALA A 127 7.34 -9.38 4.66
N ARG A 128 7.37 -9.25 6.00
CA ARG A 128 7.99 -10.24 6.89
C ARG A 128 7.29 -11.59 6.82
N ARG A 129 5.95 -11.64 6.75
CA ARG A 129 5.19 -12.89 6.56
C ARG A 129 5.56 -13.60 5.26
N LEU A 130 5.77 -12.84 4.19
CA LEU A 130 6.29 -13.35 2.91
C LEU A 130 7.74 -13.84 3.02
N GLY A 131 8.48 -13.44 4.06
CA GLY A 131 9.87 -13.81 4.32
C GLY A 131 10.87 -12.93 3.57
N LEU A 132 10.49 -11.68 3.27
CA LEU A 132 11.41 -10.69 2.71
C LEU A 132 12.45 -10.31 3.78
N SER A 133 13.71 -10.13 3.36
CA SER A 133 14.77 -9.66 4.24
C SER A 133 14.60 -8.19 4.56
N ASP A 134 15.19 -7.73 5.67
CA ASP A 134 15.21 -6.30 6.00
C ASP A 134 15.80 -5.46 4.85
N GLU A 135 16.82 -5.96 4.14
CA GLU A 135 17.38 -5.29 2.96
C GLU A 135 16.34 -5.08 1.85
N ARG A 136 15.54 -6.12 1.53
CA ARG A 136 14.49 -5.98 0.51
C ARG A 136 13.35 -5.08 0.99
N ILE A 137 13.05 -5.08 2.29
CA ILE A 137 12.07 -4.17 2.89
C ILE A 137 12.58 -2.73 2.85
N CYS A 138 13.87 -2.48 3.10
CA CYS A 138 14.45 -1.14 2.96
C CYS A 138 14.35 -0.63 1.53
N ASN A 139 14.64 -1.48 0.53
CA ASN A 139 14.46 -1.11 -0.87
C ASN A 139 13.01 -0.77 -1.22
N TYR A 140 12.04 -1.45 -0.59
CA TYR A 140 10.62 -1.13 -0.73
C TYR A 140 10.27 0.22 -0.09
N LEU A 141 10.78 0.48 1.12
CA LEU A 141 10.55 1.75 1.83
C LEU A 141 11.21 2.94 1.13
N GLN A 142 12.35 2.73 0.45
CA GLN A 142 13.10 3.78 -0.24
C GLN A 142 12.39 4.21 -1.54
N THR A 143 11.66 5.31 -1.45
CA THR A 143 11.04 5.99 -2.61
C THR A 143 11.90 7.15 -3.10
N GLU A 144 11.60 7.68 -4.28
CA GLU A 144 12.36 8.81 -4.85
C GLU A 144 12.19 10.14 -4.10
N TRP A 145 11.19 10.25 -3.22
CA TRP A 145 10.87 11.48 -2.47
C TRP A 145 11.29 11.44 -1.00
N ILE A 146 11.80 10.31 -0.49
CA ILE A 146 12.36 10.24 0.87
C ILE A 146 13.88 10.25 0.82
N SER A 147 14.49 11.05 1.70
CA SER A 147 15.95 11.06 1.87
C SER A 147 16.45 9.81 2.61
N ASP A 148 17.75 9.52 2.55
CA ASP A 148 18.36 8.45 3.36
C ASP A 148 18.13 8.67 4.87
N GLU A 149 18.11 9.92 5.34
CA GLU A 149 17.79 10.26 6.72
C GLU A 149 16.33 9.92 7.07
N ASP A 150 15.40 10.25 6.18
CA ASP A 150 13.98 9.92 6.32
C ASP A 150 13.75 8.41 6.32
N LEU A 151 14.45 7.66 5.44
CA LEU A 151 14.41 6.21 5.45
C LEU A 151 14.84 5.66 6.80
N MET A 152 15.92 6.16 7.40
CA MET A 152 16.40 5.68 8.69
C MET A 152 15.40 5.96 9.82
N ILE A 153 14.70 7.10 9.78
CA ILE A 153 13.62 7.42 10.73
C ILE A 153 12.46 6.43 10.58
N LEU A 154 11.98 6.24 9.35
CA LEU A 154 10.87 5.35 9.05
C LEU A 154 11.20 3.89 9.42
N ALA A 155 12.37 3.41 9.00
CA ALA A 155 12.86 2.07 9.30
C ALA A 155 12.93 1.81 10.81
N LYS A 156 13.41 2.78 11.59
CA LYS A 156 13.44 2.69 13.05
C LYS A 156 12.03 2.57 13.65
N ALA A 157 11.06 3.35 13.15
CA ALA A 157 9.66 3.27 13.60
C ALA A 157 9.00 1.92 13.26
N LEU A 158 9.49 1.24 12.22
CA LEU A 158 8.99 -0.05 11.72
C LEU A 158 9.83 -1.25 12.20
N ASN A 159 10.87 -1.00 13.01
CA ASN A 159 11.84 -1.99 13.49
C ASN A 159 12.54 -2.77 12.34
N VAL A 160 12.84 -2.09 11.23
CA VAL A 160 13.55 -2.65 10.07
C VAL A 160 15.01 -2.21 10.10
N LYS A 161 15.95 -3.13 9.86
CA LYS A 161 17.38 -2.82 9.84
C LYS A 161 17.83 -2.37 8.45
N CYS A 162 17.73 -1.07 8.20
CA CYS A 162 18.34 -0.46 7.00
C CYS A 162 19.80 -0.10 7.25
N LYS A 163 20.61 -0.20 6.18
CA LYS A 163 21.97 0.30 6.18
C LYS A 163 21.95 1.68 5.55
N SER A 164 22.63 2.63 6.18
CA SER A 164 22.94 3.92 5.56
C SER A 164 23.85 3.67 4.36
N THR A 165 23.54 4.29 3.23
CA THR A 165 24.33 4.28 2.00
C THR A 165 25.64 5.05 2.15
#